data_AF-A0AAV4KLD0-F1
#
_entry.id   AF-A0AAV4KLD0-F1
#
_cell.length_a   1.000
_cell.length_b   1.000
_cell.length_c   1.000
_cell.angle_alpha   90.00
_cell.angle_beta   90.00
_cell.angle_gamma   90.00
#
_symmetry.space_group_name_H-M   'P 1'
#
loop_
_entity.id
_entity.type
_entity.pdbx_description
1 polymer ?
#
loop_
_entity_poly.entity_id
_entity_poly.type
_entity_poly.pdbx_seq_one_letter_code
_entity_poly.pdbx_strand_id
1 'polypeptide(L)'
;MTVHPSLQNNADAWTHSVEAIAELVQPLVEGEWNRPTPCPGWSVRDIVSHVIGMETEMLGDPRPIHSLPRDLYHVRSDFARYMEVQVDVRRHHTAPEMTSELEYVLIRRARQLRNENRSPDHLIRAPLGAEQTLETAYRMRAFDVWVHEQDLRTALGVPGNLDSPGAHVVRDVLLEALPKVVAKDAGAPASSAVVFDVTGPVEFLRTVRVDAEGRGSIDGAPSLGPAVTLATDWETYVRLACGRVRAADAADRIKVEGDERLARAILDNFAVTPR
;
A
#
# COMPACT_ATOMS: atom_id res chain seq x y z
N MET A 1 -6.48 11.62 -22.12
CA MET A 1 -6.79 10.18 -21.98
C MET A 1 -5.58 9.44 -22.51
N THR A 2 -5.00 8.56 -21.72
CA THR A 2 -3.86 7.75 -22.18
C THR A 2 -4.36 6.73 -23.21
N VAL A 3 -3.53 6.36 -24.18
CA VAL A 3 -3.88 5.33 -25.19
C VAL A 3 -3.66 3.90 -24.68
N HIS A 4 -3.32 3.74 -23.40
CA HIS A 4 -2.92 2.47 -22.79
C HIS A 4 -3.89 2.12 -21.64
N PRO A 5 -4.80 1.15 -21.82
CA PRO A 5 -5.83 0.83 -20.84
C PRO A 5 -5.28 0.53 -19.42
N SER A 6 -4.15 -0.16 -19.31
CA SER A 6 -3.55 -0.46 -18.00
C SER A 6 -3.00 0.78 -17.29
N LEU A 7 -2.40 1.73 -18.02
CA LEU A 7 -1.98 3.01 -17.45
C LEU A 7 -3.19 3.85 -17.04
N GLN A 8 -4.26 3.83 -17.84
CA GLN A 8 -5.48 4.58 -17.53
C GLN A 8 -6.16 4.08 -16.25
N ASN A 9 -6.32 2.76 -16.08
CA ASN A 9 -6.93 2.19 -14.87
C ASN A 9 -6.16 2.58 -13.60
N ASN A 10 -4.83 2.50 -13.64
CA ASN A 10 -3.99 2.91 -12.51
C ASN A 10 -4.04 4.43 -12.28
N ALA A 11 -4.10 5.24 -13.35
CA ALA A 11 -4.24 6.68 -13.24
C ALA A 11 -5.59 7.10 -12.62
N ASP A 12 -6.68 6.42 -12.98
CA ASP A 12 -8.01 6.67 -12.43
C ASP A 12 -8.07 6.26 -10.95
N ALA A 13 -7.49 5.10 -10.60
CA ALA A 13 -7.37 4.64 -9.22
C ALA A 13 -6.54 5.59 -8.34
N TRP A 14 -5.41 6.06 -8.87
CA TRP A 14 -4.62 7.09 -8.21
C TRP A 14 -5.42 8.39 -8.04
N THR A 15 -6.10 8.87 -9.10
CA THR A 15 -6.85 10.13 -9.11
C THR A 15 -7.95 10.13 -8.05
N HIS A 16 -8.75 9.06 -8.01
CA HIS A 16 -9.80 8.90 -7.00
C HIS A 16 -9.22 8.95 -5.57
N SER A 17 -8.09 8.28 -5.33
CA SER A 17 -7.50 8.19 -3.99
C SER A 17 -6.90 9.53 -3.56
N VAL A 18 -6.20 10.25 -4.45
CA VAL A 18 -5.65 11.57 -4.09
C VAL A 18 -6.72 12.64 -3.89
N GLU A 19 -7.82 12.60 -4.64
CA GLU A 19 -8.97 13.48 -4.44
C GLU A 19 -9.62 13.22 -3.08
N ALA A 20 -9.81 11.95 -2.72
CA ALA A 20 -10.30 11.58 -1.40
C ALA A 20 -9.36 12.03 -0.27
N ILE A 21 -8.03 11.94 -0.45
CA ILE A 21 -7.07 12.50 0.51
C ILE A 21 -7.25 14.01 0.64
N ALA A 22 -7.34 14.74 -0.46
CA ALA A 22 -7.52 16.19 -0.44
C ALA A 22 -8.80 16.58 0.31
N GLU A 23 -9.92 15.90 0.04
CA GLU A 23 -11.20 16.10 0.75
C GLU A 23 -11.11 15.81 2.25
N LEU A 24 -10.38 14.76 2.64
CA LEU A 24 -10.18 14.39 4.05
C LEU A 24 -9.38 15.45 4.82
N VAL A 25 -8.36 16.03 4.20
CA VAL A 25 -7.41 16.91 4.91
C VAL A 25 -7.77 18.40 4.84
N GLN A 26 -8.55 18.81 3.85
CA GLN A 26 -8.94 20.21 3.67
C GLN A 26 -9.71 20.83 4.85
N PRO A 27 -10.64 20.14 5.54
CA PRO A 27 -11.34 20.73 6.68
C PRO A 27 -10.58 20.63 8.01
N LEU A 28 -9.41 20.00 8.04
CA LEU A 28 -8.70 19.72 9.29
C LEU A 28 -8.16 20.98 9.93
N VAL A 29 -8.35 21.08 11.25
CA VAL A 29 -7.67 22.12 12.05
C VAL A 29 -6.23 21.71 12.36
N GLU A 30 -5.36 22.69 12.63
CA GLU A 30 -3.91 22.48 12.82
C GLU A 30 -3.55 21.34 13.78
N GLY A 31 -4.30 21.18 14.88
CA GLY A 31 -4.06 20.11 15.85
C GLY A 31 -4.27 18.70 15.32
N GLU A 32 -5.14 18.51 14.33
CA GLU A 32 -5.48 17.20 13.76
C GLU A 32 -4.37 16.66 12.85
N TRP A 33 -3.58 17.54 12.25
CA TRP A 33 -2.43 17.19 11.41
C TRP A 33 -1.36 16.41 12.17
N ASN A 34 -1.32 16.55 13.50
CA ASN A 34 -0.35 15.85 14.36
C ASN A 34 -0.90 14.54 14.95
N ARG A 35 -2.11 14.10 14.55
CA ARG A 35 -2.65 12.82 15.00
C ARG A 35 -1.78 11.66 14.51
N PRO A 36 -1.48 10.66 15.37
CA PRO A 36 -0.72 9.49 14.96
C PRO A 36 -1.51 8.66 13.95
N THR A 37 -0.80 8.01 13.04
CA THR A 37 -1.38 7.13 12.03
C THR A 37 -0.97 5.68 12.30
N PRO A 38 -1.57 4.70 11.60
CA PRO A 38 -1.09 3.33 11.62
C PRO A 38 0.38 3.14 11.15
N CYS A 39 0.95 4.11 10.43
CA CYS A 39 2.37 4.13 10.07
C CYS A 39 3.24 4.56 11.27
N PRO A 40 4.15 3.71 11.77
CA PRO A 40 4.97 4.04 12.92
C PRO A 40 5.78 5.33 12.72
N GLY A 41 5.65 6.26 13.66
CA GLY A 41 6.38 7.54 13.63
C GLY A 41 5.80 8.58 12.68
N TRP A 42 4.73 8.27 11.95
CA TRP A 42 4.08 9.18 11.02
C TRP A 42 2.73 9.68 11.53
N SER A 43 2.59 11.00 11.53
CA SER A 43 1.35 11.73 11.73
C SER A 43 0.54 11.88 10.44
N VAL A 44 -0.67 12.43 10.53
CA VAL A 44 -1.47 12.83 9.35
C VAL A 44 -0.64 13.71 8.41
N ARG A 45 0.11 14.67 8.95
CA ARG A 45 1.02 15.52 8.17
C ARG A 45 2.05 14.69 7.42
N ASP A 46 2.68 13.74 8.10
CA ASP A 46 3.74 12.92 7.51
C ASP A 46 3.23 12.07 6.33
N ILE A 47 2.01 11.52 6.44
CA ILE A 47 1.38 10.78 5.33
C ILE A 47 1.16 11.71 4.12
N VAL A 48 0.62 12.91 4.35
CA VAL A 48 0.41 13.88 3.27
C VAL A 48 1.75 14.33 2.69
N SER A 49 2.77 14.55 3.51
CA SER A 49 4.13 14.88 3.07
C SER A 49 4.74 13.80 2.19
N HIS A 50 4.54 12.52 2.53
CA HIS A 50 4.98 11.38 1.71
C HIS A 50 4.29 11.37 0.35
N VAL A 51 2.96 11.55 0.32
CA VAL A 51 2.20 11.63 -0.95
C VAL A 51 2.74 12.78 -1.80
N ILE A 52 2.85 14.00 -1.26
CA ILE A 52 3.40 15.15 -1.96
C ILE A 52 4.80 14.84 -2.50
N GLY A 53 5.69 14.31 -1.67
CA GLY A 53 7.08 14.04 -2.03
C GLY A 53 7.23 13.02 -3.16
N MET A 54 6.48 11.92 -3.10
CA MET A 54 6.52 10.89 -4.12
C MET A 54 5.90 11.33 -5.44
N GLU A 55 4.81 12.11 -5.38
CA GLU A 55 4.21 12.69 -6.58
C GLU A 55 5.09 13.79 -7.21
N THR A 56 5.82 14.56 -6.40
CA THR A 56 6.82 15.53 -6.85
C THR A 56 7.97 14.83 -7.58
N GLU A 57 8.44 13.70 -7.05
CA GLU A 57 9.45 12.87 -7.71
C GLU A 57 8.95 12.27 -9.03
N MET A 58 7.68 11.84 -9.09
CA MET A 58 7.04 11.39 -10.34
C MET A 58 6.92 12.49 -11.41
N LEU A 59 6.82 13.76 -10.99
CA LEU A 59 6.89 14.92 -11.89
C LEU A 59 8.30 15.18 -12.42
N GLY A 60 9.33 14.53 -11.85
CA GLY A 60 10.74 14.76 -12.18
C GLY A 60 11.35 15.95 -11.43
N ASP A 61 10.67 16.48 -10.42
CA ASP A 61 11.19 17.58 -9.62
C ASP A 61 12.34 17.08 -8.72
N PRO A 62 13.30 17.96 -8.39
CA PRO A 62 14.42 17.59 -7.54
C PRO A 62 13.96 17.24 -6.13
N ARG A 63 14.57 16.20 -5.55
CA ARG A 63 14.38 15.85 -4.14
C ARG A 63 14.97 16.94 -3.23
N PRO A 64 14.38 17.18 -2.04
CA PRO A 64 14.88 18.17 -1.11
C PRO A 64 16.28 17.80 -0.61
N ILE A 65 17.14 18.81 -0.48
CA ILE A 65 18.44 18.67 0.18
C ILE A 65 18.20 18.86 1.67
N HIS A 66 17.94 17.76 2.37
CA HIS A 66 17.57 17.77 3.78
C HIS A 66 18.29 16.68 4.57
N SER A 67 18.72 17.01 5.80
CA SER A 67 19.38 16.08 6.70
C SER A 67 18.43 15.63 7.79
N LEU A 68 18.21 14.32 7.88
CA LEU A 68 17.34 13.74 8.89
C LEU A 68 17.98 13.76 10.29
N PRO A 69 17.15 13.92 11.35
CA PRO A 69 17.53 13.61 12.71
C PRO A 69 18.12 12.19 12.84
N ARG A 70 19.05 12.00 13.78
CA ARG A 70 19.78 10.72 13.94
C ARG A 70 19.01 9.66 14.73
N ASP A 71 17.96 10.07 15.43
CA ASP A 71 17.26 9.33 16.48
C ASP A 71 15.83 8.90 16.09
N LEU A 72 15.52 8.88 14.80
CA LEU A 72 14.24 8.39 14.28
C LEU A 72 14.15 6.86 14.38
N TYR A 73 13.47 6.35 15.41
CA TYR A 73 13.41 4.91 15.73
C TYR A 73 12.74 4.04 14.65
N HIS A 74 11.87 4.64 13.82
CA HIS A 74 11.16 3.98 12.73
C HIS A 74 12.00 3.93 11.43
N VAL A 75 13.07 4.71 11.33
CA VAL A 75 13.94 4.72 10.14
C VAL A 75 15.03 3.65 10.28
N ARG A 76 14.75 2.44 9.78
CA ARG A 76 15.61 1.25 9.98
C ARG A 76 16.32 0.73 8.73
N SER A 77 16.11 1.39 7.60
CA SER A 77 16.70 1.00 6.32
C SER A 77 16.99 2.21 5.44
N ASP A 78 17.83 2.04 4.42
CA ASP A 78 18.09 3.08 3.43
C ASP A 78 16.82 3.47 2.66
N PHE A 79 15.90 2.53 2.46
CA PHE A 79 14.60 2.80 1.86
C PHE A 79 13.73 3.66 2.76
N ALA A 80 13.63 3.33 4.05
CA ALA A 80 12.91 4.17 5.02
C ALA A 80 13.54 5.57 5.11
N ARG A 81 14.87 5.65 5.09
CA ARG A 81 15.61 6.93 5.08
C ARG A 81 15.32 7.73 3.82
N TYR A 82 15.21 7.06 2.67
CA TYR A 82 14.81 7.69 1.41
C TYR A 82 13.41 8.29 1.52
N MET A 83 12.43 7.56 2.05
CA MET A 83 11.08 8.10 2.19
C MET A 83 11.02 9.25 3.20
N GLU A 84 11.69 9.09 4.35
CA GLU A 84 11.64 10.05 5.46
C GLU A 84 12.16 11.45 5.07
N VAL A 85 13.11 11.58 4.14
CA VAL A 85 13.63 12.89 3.70
C VAL A 85 12.54 13.83 3.18
N GLN A 86 11.60 13.29 2.40
CA GLN A 86 10.48 14.06 1.84
C GLN A 86 9.40 14.36 2.89
N VAL A 87 9.36 13.56 3.95
CA VAL A 87 8.42 13.69 5.06
C VAL A 87 8.90 14.75 6.05
N ASP A 88 10.12 14.58 6.56
CA ASP A 88 10.68 15.40 7.64
C ASP A 88 10.81 16.86 7.23
N VAL A 89 11.14 17.13 5.96
CA VAL A 89 11.25 18.51 5.44
C VAL A 89 9.93 19.29 5.57
N ARG A 90 8.77 18.63 5.66
CA ARG A 90 7.46 19.27 5.74
C ARG A 90 6.85 19.28 7.15
N ARG A 91 7.54 18.73 8.15
CA ARG A 91 7.03 18.71 9.54
C ARG A 91 6.84 20.08 10.17
N HIS A 92 7.50 21.10 9.64
CA HIS A 92 7.40 22.48 10.09
C HIS A 92 6.35 23.31 9.32
N HIS A 93 5.74 22.75 8.27
CA HIS A 93 4.69 23.43 7.51
C HIS A 93 3.40 23.47 8.31
N THR A 94 2.62 24.53 8.13
CA THR A 94 1.26 24.71 8.65
C THR A 94 0.24 23.95 7.81
N ALA A 95 -0.98 23.77 8.34
CA ALA A 95 -2.07 23.15 7.58
C ALA A 95 -2.35 23.83 6.22
N PRO A 96 -2.45 25.17 6.11
CA PRO A 96 -2.65 25.83 4.82
C PRO A 96 -1.52 25.57 3.83
N GLU A 97 -0.25 25.62 4.28
CA GLU A 97 0.91 25.32 3.43
C GLU A 97 0.85 23.88 2.89
N MET A 98 0.51 22.92 3.75
CA MET A 98 0.34 21.52 3.35
C MET A 98 -0.78 21.34 2.31
N THR A 99 -1.96 21.93 2.54
CA THR A 99 -3.08 21.81 1.60
C THR A 99 -2.81 22.49 0.26
N SER A 100 -2.17 23.67 0.27
CA SER A 100 -1.83 24.37 -0.97
C SER A 100 -0.75 23.64 -1.77
N GLU A 101 0.25 23.06 -1.10
CA GLU A 101 1.28 22.26 -1.77
C GLU A 101 0.68 20.97 -2.35
N LEU A 102 -0.18 20.27 -1.59
CA LEU A 102 -0.91 19.10 -2.07
C LEU A 102 -1.71 19.43 -3.34
N GLU A 103 -2.58 20.44 -3.27
CA GLU A 103 -3.41 20.85 -4.41
C GLU A 103 -2.56 21.17 -5.66
N TYR A 104 -1.46 21.92 -5.48
CA TYR A 104 -0.56 22.26 -6.57
C TYR A 104 0.06 21.03 -7.23
N VAL A 105 0.55 20.07 -6.43
CA VAL A 105 1.16 18.83 -6.93
C VAL A 105 0.11 17.95 -7.62
N LEU A 106 -1.09 17.81 -7.06
CA LEU A 106 -2.15 17.01 -7.65
C LEU A 106 -2.59 17.55 -9.02
N ILE A 107 -2.74 18.87 -9.18
CA ILE A 107 -3.05 19.49 -10.48
C ILE A 107 -1.97 19.16 -11.53
N ARG A 108 -0.70 19.27 -11.15
CA ARG A 108 0.43 18.97 -12.04
C ARG A 108 0.47 17.49 -12.42
N ARG A 109 0.29 16.59 -11.45
CA ARG A 109 0.25 15.14 -11.70
C ARG A 109 -0.93 14.73 -12.55
N ALA A 110 -2.12 15.23 -12.27
CA ALA A 110 -3.30 14.96 -13.10
C ALA A 110 -3.07 15.40 -14.56
N ARG A 111 -2.41 16.55 -14.78
CA ARG A 111 -2.01 16.97 -16.14
C ARG A 111 -0.96 16.04 -16.75
N GLN A 112 0.03 15.58 -15.98
CA GLN A 112 1.04 14.63 -16.45
C GLN A 112 0.40 13.32 -16.89
N LEU A 113 -0.45 12.73 -16.04
CA LEU A 113 -1.18 11.49 -16.31
C LEU A 113 -2.07 11.62 -17.55
N ARG A 114 -2.84 12.70 -17.68
CA ARG A 114 -3.73 12.91 -18.84
C ARG A 114 -3.00 13.02 -20.18
N ASN A 115 -1.75 13.49 -20.16
CA ASN A 115 -0.91 13.73 -21.33
C ASN A 115 0.16 12.64 -21.54
N GLU A 116 0.10 11.55 -20.75
CA GLU A 116 1.04 10.44 -20.90
C GLU A 116 0.85 9.75 -22.25
N ASN A 117 1.93 9.69 -23.02
CA ASN A 117 1.96 9.11 -24.37
C ASN A 117 3.06 8.04 -24.53
N ARG A 118 3.85 7.80 -23.49
CA ARG A 118 4.88 6.75 -23.48
C ARG A 118 4.22 5.39 -23.31
N SER A 119 4.89 4.35 -23.81
CA SER A 119 4.42 2.98 -23.71
C SER A 119 4.49 2.46 -22.26
N PRO A 120 3.65 1.47 -21.88
CA PRO A 120 3.64 0.91 -20.52
C PRO A 120 4.99 0.31 -20.09
N ASP A 121 5.77 -0.21 -21.04
CA ASP A 121 7.10 -0.79 -20.84
C ASP A 121 8.24 0.24 -20.81
N HIS A 122 7.95 1.52 -21.04
CA HIS A 122 8.94 2.59 -20.97
C HIS A 122 9.60 2.62 -19.58
N LEU A 123 10.93 2.59 -19.54
CA LEU A 123 11.68 2.60 -18.29
C LEU A 123 11.78 4.02 -17.72
N ILE A 124 11.49 4.13 -16.43
CA ILE A 124 11.67 5.35 -15.65
C ILE A 124 12.50 5.06 -14.39
N ARG A 125 13.06 6.11 -13.81
CA ARG A 125 13.76 6.03 -12.53
C ARG A 125 12.79 5.68 -11.40
N ALA A 126 13.20 4.78 -10.53
CA ALA A 126 12.54 4.36 -9.32
C ALA A 126 13.32 4.86 -8.08
N PRO A 127 12.72 4.77 -6.86
CA PRO A 127 13.41 5.07 -5.62
C PRO A 127 14.78 4.41 -5.50
N LEU A 128 15.71 5.07 -4.79
CA LEU A 128 17.10 4.64 -4.65
C LEU A 128 17.89 4.48 -5.96
N GLY A 129 17.40 5.07 -7.07
CA GLY A 129 18.09 5.03 -8.36
C GLY A 129 17.93 3.71 -9.12
N ALA A 130 17.01 2.86 -8.71
CA ALA A 130 16.58 1.71 -9.51
C ALA A 130 15.84 2.17 -10.79
N GLU A 131 15.54 1.23 -11.67
CA GLU A 131 14.69 1.45 -12.86
C GLU A 131 13.46 0.53 -12.79
N GLN A 132 12.34 1.01 -13.32
CA GLN A 132 11.10 0.24 -13.42
C GLN A 132 10.30 0.66 -14.65
N THR A 133 9.37 -0.18 -15.09
CA THR A 133 8.44 0.20 -16.17
C THR A 133 7.45 1.27 -15.70
N LEU A 134 6.98 2.08 -16.63
CA LEU A 134 5.96 3.10 -16.38
C LEU A 134 4.68 2.49 -15.80
N GLU A 135 4.29 1.32 -16.30
CA GLU A 135 3.15 0.55 -15.78
C GLU A 135 3.33 0.16 -14.31
N THR A 136 4.51 -0.35 -13.96
CA THR A 136 4.84 -0.70 -12.57
C THR A 136 4.79 0.54 -11.69
N ALA A 137 5.35 1.66 -12.15
CA ALA A 137 5.31 2.91 -11.42
C ALA A 137 3.87 3.37 -11.15
N TYR A 138 3.01 3.39 -12.16
CA TYR A 138 1.61 3.81 -12.02
C TYR A 138 0.83 2.89 -11.08
N ARG A 139 1.01 1.57 -11.25
CA ARG A 139 0.40 0.57 -10.38
C ARG A 139 0.80 0.75 -8.93
N MET A 140 2.10 0.94 -8.67
CA MET A 140 2.61 1.13 -7.31
C MET A 140 2.21 2.48 -6.71
N ARG A 141 2.06 3.55 -7.51
CA ARG A 141 1.51 4.82 -7.01
C ARG A 141 0.03 4.70 -6.65
N ALA A 142 -0.78 4.02 -7.47
CA ALA A 142 -2.18 3.77 -7.15
C ALA A 142 -2.33 2.93 -5.86
N PHE A 143 -1.49 1.91 -5.69
CA PHE A 143 -1.39 1.11 -4.47
C PHE A 143 -1.05 1.98 -3.24
N ASP A 144 0.06 2.71 -3.32
CA ASP A 144 0.64 3.46 -2.21
C ASP A 144 -0.30 4.56 -1.71
N VAL A 145 -0.88 5.34 -2.64
CA VAL A 145 -1.81 6.42 -2.30
C VAL A 145 -3.08 5.88 -1.67
N TRP A 146 -3.67 4.79 -2.20
CA TRP A 146 -4.88 4.23 -1.60
C TRP A 146 -4.62 3.69 -0.18
N VAL A 147 -3.49 2.99 0.04
CA VAL A 147 -3.13 2.51 1.39
C VAL A 147 -2.99 3.69 2.36
N HIS A 148 -2.35 4.78 1.92
CA HIS A 148 -2.19 5.99 2.73
C HIS A 148 -3.49 6.79 2.91
N GLU A 149 -4.42 6.74 1.96
CA GLU A 149 -5.78 7.21 2.17
C GLU A 149 -6.44 6.45 3.33
N GLN A 150 -6.32 5.12 3.38
CA GLN A 150 -6.85 4.31 4.48
C GLN A 150 -6.14 4.58 5.83
N ASP A 151 -4.83 4.85 5.80
CA ASP A 151 -4.07 5.29 6.99
C ASP A 151 -4.64 6.61 7.55
N LEU A 152 -4.97 7.57 6.69
CA LEU A 152 -5.60 8.84 7.07
C LEU A 152 -7.03 8.64 7.60
N ARG A 153 -7.84 7.85 6.91
CA ARG A 153 -9.21 7.50 7.36
C ARG A 153 -9.20 6.89 8.75
N THR A 154 -8.24 6.00 9.01
CA THR A 154 -8.06 5.39 10.34
C THR A 154 -7.69 6.43 11.40
N ALA A 155 -6.73 7.31 11.10
CA ALA A 155 -6.29 8.36 12.03
C ALA A 155 -7.37 9.42 12.33
N LEU A 156 -8.26 9.67 11.36
CA LEU A 156 -9.32 10.67 11.44
C LEU A 156 -10.68 10.09 11.88
N GLY A 157 -10.81 8.76 11.95
CA GLY A 157 -12.07 8.10 12.29
C GLY A 157 -13.15 8.21 11.19
N VAL A 158 -12.75 8.27 9.92
CA VAL A 158 -13.64 8.48 8.76
C VAL A 158 -13.60 7.25 7.83
N PRO A 159 -14.40 6.19 8.10
CA PRO A 159 -14.40 4.98 7.27
C PRO A 159 -14.93 5.26 5.86
N GLY A 160 -14.48 4.50 4.85
CA GLY A 160 -14.97 4.61 3.47
C GLY A 160 -13.96 4.17 2.42
N ASN A 161 -14.37 4.17 1.15
CA ASN A 161 -13.55 3.86 -0.02
C ASN A 161 -12.87 2.49 -0.01
N LEU A 162 -13.45 1.52 0.70
CA LEU A 162 -12.94 0.15 0.79
C LEU A 162 -13.13 -0.66 -0.51
N ASP A 163 -13.99 -0.22 -1.42
CA ASP A 163 -14.26 -0.79 -2.76
C ASP A 163 -13.97 0.19 -3.90
N SER A 164 -13.20 1.25 -3.63
CA SER A 164 -12.83 2.22 -4.66
C SER A 164 -11.90 1.59 -5.72
N PRO A 165 -11.68 2.23 -6.88
CA PRO A 165 -10.78 1.67 -7.90
C PRO A 165 -9.37 1.35 -7.37
N GLY A 166 -8.86 2.12 -6.41
CA GLY A 166 -7.60 1.84 -5.72
C GLY A 166 -7.62 0.54 -4.91
N ALA A 167 -8.75 0.20 -4.29
CA ALA A 167 -8.91 -1.04 -3.52
C ALA A 167 -8.72 -2.28 -4.40
N HIS A 168 -9.18 -2.25 -5.64
CA HIS A 168 -9.00 -3.35 -6.59
C HIS A 168 -7.54 -3.50 -7.05
N VAL A 169 -6.84 -2.38 -7.29
CA VAL A 169 -5.40 -2.41 -7.57
C VAL A 169 -4.64 -3.01 -6.39
N VAL A 170 -4.98 -2.59 -5.16
CA VAL A 170 -4.37 -3.10 -3.93
C VAL A 170 -4.63 -4.59 -3.75
N ARG A 171 -5.86 -5.06 -3.96
CA ARG A 171 -6.19 -6.50 -3.96
C ARG A 171 -5.23 -7.26 -4.87
N ASP A 172 -5.10 -6.84 -6.12
CA ASP A 172 -4.32 -7.58 -7.10
C ASP A 172 -2.81 -7.58 -6.76
N VAL A 173 -2.27 -6.47 -6.27
CA VAL A 173 -0.87 -6.40 -5.79
C VAL A 173 -0.65 -7.33 -4.58
N LEU A 174 -1.58 -7.35 -3.62
CA LEU A 174 -1.45 -8.19 -2.42
C LEU A 174 -1.59 -9.68 -2.77
N LEU A 175 -2.47 -10.03 -3.72
CA LEU A 175 -2.62 -11.41 -4.20
C LEU A 175 -1.34 -11.93 -4.88
N GLU A 176 -0.65 -11.09 -5.65
CA GLU A 176 0.63 -11.45 -6.29
C GLU A 176 1.76 -11.75 -5.28
N ALA A 177 1.68 -11.16 -4.08
CA ALA A 177 2.67 -11.40 -3.04
C ALA A 177 2.43 -12.71 -2.26
N LEU A 178 1.21 -13.23 -2.23
CA LEU A 178 0.82 -14.41 -1.44
C LEU A 178 1.66 -15.67 -1.72
N PRO A 179 1.98 -16.05 -2.98
CA PRO A 179 2.83 -17.21 -3.24
C PRO A 179 4.18 -17.15 -2.52
N LYS A 180 4.81 -15.97 -2.50
CA LYS A 180 6.07 -15.76 -1.79
C LYS A 180 5.86 -15.84 -0.27
N VAL A 181 4.85 -15.15 0.26
CA VAL A 181 4.54 -15.16 1.70
C VAL A 181 4.32 -16.59 2.20
N VAL A 182 3.52 -17.38 1.51
CA VAL A 182 3.15 -18.74 1.95
C VAL A 182 4.27 -19.74 1.70
N ALA A 183 4.80 -19.82 0.48
CA ALA A 183 5.75 -20.89 0.13
C ALA A 183 7.16 -20.60 0.65
N LYS A 184 7.63 -19.35 0.51
CA LYS A 184 9.01 -18.98 0.85
C LYS A 184 9.13 -18.47 2.28
N ASP A 185 8.34 -17.46 2.65
CA ASP A 185 8.57 -16.73 3.90
C ASP A 185 7.98 -17.49 5.11
N ALA A 186 6.81 -18.11 4.97
CA ALA A 186 6.18 -18.96 5.99
C ALA A 186 6.62 -20.43 5.93
N GLY A 187 7.22 -20.87 4.81
CA GLY A 187 7.74 -22.23 4.64
C GLY A 187 6.66 -23.31 4.60
N ALA A 188 5.54 -23.06 3.90
CA ALA A 188 4.50 -24.05 3.71
C ALA A 188 5.06 -25.36 3.08
N PRO A 189 4.63 -26.55 3.54
CA PRO A 189 5.15 -27.81 3.03
C PRO A 189 4.95 -27.98 1.52
N ALA A 190 5.88 -28.70 0.87
CA ALA A 190 5.68 -29.12 -0.51
C ALA A 190 4.39 -29.93 -0.68
N SER A 191 3.75 -29.81 -1.84
CA SER A 191 2.45 -30.46 -2.13
C SER A 191 1.34 -30.09 -1.15
N SER A 192 1.32 -28.83 -0.69
CA SER A 192 0.27 -28.30 0.18
C SER A 192 -0.53 -27.18 -0.49
N ALA A 193 -1.66 -26.82 0.12
CA ALA A 193 -2.49 -25.71 -0.31
C ALA A 193 -2.93 -24.89 0.91
N VAL A 194 -2.95 -23.56 0.76
CA VAL A 194 -3.45 -22.60 1.74
C VAL A 194 -4.56 -21.79 1.10
N VAL A 195 -5.71 -21.71 1.75
CA VAL A 195 -6.87 -20.96 1.26
C VAL A 195 -6.97 -19.65 2.03
N PHE A 196 -7.20 -18.56 1.29
CA PHE A 196 -7.58 -17.25 1.81
C PHE A 196 -9.03 -16.99 1.41
N ASP A 197 -9.89 -16.83 2.40
CA ASP A 197 -11.32 -16.51 2.24
C ASP A 197 -11.57 -15.10 2.79
N VAL A 198 -11.65 -14.13 1.90
CA VAL A 198 -11.77 -12.71 2.26
C VAL A 198 -13.15 -12.21 1.85
N THR A 199 -13.87 -11.71 2.85
CA THR A 199 -15.24 -11.19 2.71
C THR A 199 -15.28 -9.66 2.77
N GLY A 200 -16.41 -9.06 2.41
CA GLY A 200 -16.63 -7.61 2.51
C GLY A 200 -16.65 -6.90 1.15
N PRO A 201 -16.36 -5.59 1.10
CA PRO A 201 -16.54 -4.78 -0.12
C PRO A 201 -15.71 -5.25 -1.31
N VAL A 202 -14.55 -5.88 -1.06
CA VAL A 202 -13.72 -6.53 -2.06
C VAL A 202 -13.51 -7.99 -1.64
N GLU A 203 -14.42 -8.86 -2.07
CA GLU A 203 -14.37 -10.28 -1.73
C GLU A 203 -13.53 -11.11 -2.70
N PHE A 204 -12.87 -12.15 -2.17
CA PHE A 204 -12.24 -13.18 -2.97
C PHE A 204 -11.98 -14.44 -2.15
N LEU A 205 -12.05 -15.58 -2.83
CA LEU A 205 -11.49 -16.85 -2.38
C LEU A 205 -10.31 -17.21 -3.27
N ARG A 206 -9.13 -17.39 -2.69
CA ARG A 206 -7.90 -17.73 -3.41
C ARG A 206 -7.13 -18.85 -2.72
N THR A 207 -6.60 -19.76 -3.53
CA THR A 207 -5.77 -20.86 -3.06
C THR A 207 -4.33 -20.62 -3.49
N VAL A 208 -3.42 -20.55 -2.52
CA VAL A 208 -1.99 -20.67 -2.79
C VAL A 208 -1.61 -22.14 -2.76
N ARG A 209 -1.00 -22.64 -3.84
CA ARG A 209 -0.55 -24.03 -3.97
C ARG A 209 0.96 -24.07 -3.97
N VAL A 210 1.54 -24.99 -3.21
CA VAL A 210 2.98 -25.24 -3.16
C VAL A 210 3.25 -26.54 -3.89
N ASP A 211 4.02 -26.49 -4.97
CA ASP A 211 4.38 -27.67 -5.75
C ASP A 211 5.38 -28.60 -5.01
N ALA A 212 5.75 -29.71 -5.64
CA ALA A 212 6.71 -30.67 -5.07
C ALA A 212 8.12 -30.08 -4.88
N GLU A 213 8.47 -29.05 -5.65
CA GLU A 213 9.75 -28.33 -5.55
C GLU A 213 9.69 -27.15 -4.56
N GLY A 214 8.56 -26.94 -3.88
CA GLY A 214 8.38 -25.88 -2.90
C GLY A 214 8.05 -24.51 -3.50
N ARG A 215 7.67 -24.43 -4.79
CA ARG A 215 7.30 -23.17 -5.43
C ARG A 215 5.82 -22.89 -5.26
N GLY A 216 5.49 -21.65 -4.88
CA GLY A 216 4.13 -21.18 -4.74
C GLY A 216 3.51 -20.71 -6.06
N SER A 217 2.24 -21.02 -6.28
CA SER A 217 1.37 -20.39 -7.28
C SER A 217 0.03 -20.04 -6.63
N ILE A 218 -0.75 -19.16 -7.27
CA ILE A 218 -2.08 -18.76 -6.77
C ILE A 218 -3.13 -18.94 -7.86
N ASP A 219 -4.28 -19.48 -7.47
CA ASP A 219 -5.45 -19.62 -8.33
C ASP A 219 -6.77 -19.39 -7.56
N GLY A 220 -7.88 -19.34 -8.31
CA GLY A 220 -9.24 -19.23 -7.74
C GLY A 220 -9.93 -20.58 -7.55
N ALA A 221 -9.26 -21.70 -7.84
CA ALA A 221 -9.89 -23.01 -7.68
C ALA A 221 -9.91 -23.40 -6.20
N PRO A 222 -11.05 -23.84 -5.66
CA PRO A 222 -11.12 -24.27 -4.26
C PRO A 222 -10.20 -25.48 -4.02
N SER A 223 -9.69 -25.60 -2.79
CA SER A 223 -9.01 -26.80 -2.31
C SER A 223 -9.95 -27.58 -1.41
N LEU A 224 -10.14 -28.88 -1.65
CA LEU A 224 -10.99 -29.75 -0.83
C LEU A 224 -10.31 -30.23 0.45
N GLY A 225 -8.99 -30.05 0.57
CA GLY A 225 -8.22 -30.42 1.76
C GLY A 225 -7.02 -29.47 1.93
N PRO A 226 -7.25 -28.17 2.15
CA PRO A 226 -6.16 -27.25 2.40
C PRO A 226 -5.47 -27.59 3.73
N ALA A 227 -4.17 -27.35 3.79
CA ALA A 227 -3.43 -27.44 5.05
C ALA A 227 -3.89 -26.36 6.04
N VAL A 228 -4.24 -25.19 5.52
CA VAL A 228 -4.77 -24.05 6.27
C VAL A 228 -5.83 -23.31 5.46
N THR A 229 -6.92 -22.91 6.11
CA THR A 229 -7.83 -21.86 5.63
C THR A 229 -7.74 -20.67 6.57
N LEU A 230 -7.43 -19.50 6.03
CA LEU A 230 -7.46 -18.21 6.69
C LEU A 230 -8.68 -17.43 6.19
N ALA A 231 -9.63 -17.15 7.07
CA ALA A 231 -10.79 -16.33 6.75
C ALA A 231 -10.79 -15.01 7.53
N THR A 232 -11.07 -13.91 6.85
CA THR A 232 -11.10 -12.56 7.43
C THR A 232 -11.93 -11.60 6.57
N ASP A 233 -12.12 -10.36 7.01
CA ASP A 233 -12.72 -9.31 6.18
C ASP A 233 -11.66 -8.50 5.43
N TRP A 234 -12.06 -7.82 4.35
CA TRP A 234 -11.18 -7.08 3.47
C TRP A 234 -10.36 -5.99 4.18
N GLU A 235 -10.96 -5.25 5.11
CA GLU A 235 -10.24 -4.20 5.83
C GLU A 235 -9.14 -4.80 6.72
N THR A 236 -9.46 -5.87 7.45
CA THR A 236 -8.49 -6.61 8.26
C THR A 236 -7.38 -7.20 7.38
N TYR A 237 -7.73 -7.81 6.24
CA TYR A 237 -6.78 -8.36 5.28
C TYR A 237 -5.75 -7.31 4.84
N VAL A 238 -6.22 -6.15 4.39
CA VAL A 238 -5.34 -5.05 3.96
C VAL A 238 -4.47 -4.57 5.11
N ARG A 239 -5.05 -4.34 6.30
CA ARG A 239 -4.29 -3.83 7.44
C ARG A 239 -3.20 -4.81 7.88
N LEU A 240 -3.43 -6.12 7.81
CA LEU A 240 -2.41 -7.12 8.07
C LEU A 240 -1.33 -7.14 6.98
N ALA A 241 -1.75 -7.21 5.71
CA ALA A 241 -0.86 -7.30 4.56
C ALA A 241 -0.01 -6.04 4.34
N CYS A 242 -0.50 -4.88 4.79
CA CYS A 242 0.24 -3.62 4.80
C CYS A 242 0.93 -3.34 6.15
N GLY A 243 0.88 -4.26 7.12
CA GLY A 243 1.59 -4.11 8.40
C GLY A 243 1.05 -3.02 9.33
N ARG A 244 -0.20 -2.61 9.17
CA ARG A 244 -0.91 -1.59 9.98
C ARG A 244 -1.56 -2.15 11.24
N VAL A 245 -1.68 -3.47 11.35
CA VAL A 245 -2.15 -4.17 12.55
C VAL A 245 -1.38 -5.48 12.71
N ARG A 246 -1.11 -5.89 13.95
CA ARG A 246 -0.53 -7.21 14.22
C ARG A 246 -1.65 -8.24 14.25
N ALA A 247 -1.39 -9.46 13.79
CA ALA A 247 -2.37 -10.54 13.82
C ALA A 247 -2.95 -10.80 15.21
N ALA A 248 -2.13 -10.67 16.26
CA ALA A 248 -2.57 -10.81 17.65
C ALA A 248 -3.61 -9.76 18.07
N ASP A 249 -3.54 -8.55 17.51
CA ASP A 249 -4.46 -7.44 17.83
C ASP A 249 -5.77 -7.52 17.01
N ALA A 250 -5.85 -8.43 16.02
CA ALA A 250 -7.02 -8.65 15.17
C ALA A 250 -7.51 -10.11 15.23
N ALA A 251 -7.14 -10.86 16.27
CA ALA A 251 -7.39 -12.29 16.37
C ALA A 251 -8.89 -12.65 16.39
N ASP A 252 -9.75 -11.75 16.88
CA ASP A 252 -11.21 -11.89 16.88
C ASP A 252 -11.83 -11.75 15.48
N ARG A 253 -11.09 -11.19 14.51
CA ARG A 253 -11.49 -10.99 13.11
C ARG A 253 -10.80 -11.97 12.14
N ILE A 254 -9.99 -12.90 12.65
CA ILE A 254 -9.27 -13.89 11.86
C ILE A 254 -9.72 -15.28 12.29
N LYS A 255 -10.34 -16.03 11.38
CA LYS A 255 -10.64 -17.43 11.58
C LYS A 255 -9.56 -18.28 10.92
N VAL A 256 -9.06 -19.26 11.67
CA VAL A 256 -8.08 -20.24 11.19
C VAL A 256 -8.69 -21.63 11.28
N GLU A 257 -8.59 -22.40 10.19
CA GLU A 257 -8.90 -23.83 10.17
C GLU A 257 -7.70 -24.60 9.61
N GLY A 258 -7.35 -25.75 10.21
CA GLY A 258 -6.20 -26.56 9.79
C GLY A 258 -4.95 -26.39 10.67
N ASP A 259 -3.76 -26.34 10.07
CA ASP A 259 -2.47 -26.24 10.79
C ASP A 259 -2.26 -24.83 11.38
N GLU A 260 -2.49 -24.70 12.69
CA GLU A 260 -2.32 -23.44 13.43
C GLU A 260 -0.88 -22.89 13.41
N ARG A 261 0.13 -23.78 13.34
CA ARG A 261 1.54 -23.36 13.32
C ARG A 261 1.87 -22.73 11.97
N LEU A 262 1.40 -23.33 10.88
CA LEU A 262 1.55 -22.75 9.55
C LEU A 262 0.76 -21.44 9.42
N ALA A 263 -0.47 -21.39 9.93
CA ALA A 263 -1.27 -20.17 9.94
C ALA A 263 -0.55 -19.01 10.65
N ARG A 264 0.05 -19.27 11.82
CA ARG A 264 0.85 -18.27 12.54
C ARG A 264 2.07 -17.83 11.75
N ALA A 265 2.82 -18.76 11.15
CA ALA A 265 3.97 -18.44 10.33
C ALA A 265 3.61 -17.56 9.12
N ILE A 266 2.44 -17.81 8.50
CA ILE A 266 1.90 -16.96 7.44
C ILE A 266 1.61 -15.56 7.97
N LEU A 267 0.83 -15.45 9.06
CA LEU A 267 0.42 -14.18 9.64
C LEU A 267 1.61 -13.32 10.13
N ASP A 268 2.66 -13.94 10.66
CA ASP A 268 3.88 -13.25 11.10
C ASP A 268 4.68 -12.64 9.92
N ASN A 269 4.60 -13.28 8.75
CA ASN A 269 5.26 -12.87 7.50
C ASN A 269 4.31 -12.17 6.52
N PHE A 270 3.07 -11.87 6.91
CA PHE A 270 2.03 -11.46 5.98
C PHE A 270 2.19 -10.02 5.47
N ALA A 271 2.84 -9.15 6.25
CA ALA A 271 3.09 -7.77 5.85
C ALA A 271 4.11 -7.71 4.70
N VAL A 272 3.69 -7.17 3.54
CA VAL A 272 4.49 -7.11 2.30
C VAL A 272 4.95 -5.69 1.94
N THR A 273 4.51 -4.69 2.71
CA THR A 273 4.99 -3.31 2.58
C THR A 273 6.20 -3.06 3.50
N PRO A 274 7.05 -2.08 3.17
CA PRO A 274 8.14 -1.65 4.05
C PRO A 274 7.60 -1.23 5.43
N ARG A 275 8.31 -1.65 6.50
CA ARG A 275 8.03 -1.33 7.90
C ARG A 275 8.99 -0.27 8.43
#